data_AF-A0A9C9XPZ4-F1
#
_entry.id   AF-A0A9C9XPZ4-F1
#
_cell.length_a   1.000
_cell.length_b   1.000
_cell.length_c   1.000
_cell.angle_alpha   90.00
_cell.angle_beta   90.00
_cell.angle_gamma   90.00
#
_symmetry.space_group_name_H-M   'P 1'
#
loop_
_entity.id
_entity.type
_entity.pdbx_description
1 polymer ?
#
loop_
_entity_poly.entity_id
_entity_poly.type
_entity_poly.pdbx_seq_one_letter_code
_entity_poly.pdbx_strand_id
1 'polypeptide(L)'
;MKRVLLTLVFFGLATMTAVPVMAADQGHGAAVAAKTARAADAAPDQAKADKTAAAGQAPATDQAPAARQKTADKATAAGKAAANGQAGRDETAAAAVKPAAGTAATPARAAEELKPVPLTNSDCVKCHFDIAKDLDAHGGAHLEVNCTGCHQEHPPSGTNAIPSCSECHDPGENKHFATKGCTSCHNPHHPLELNFTTVAATKPACLTCHPDKGKEMAAHPSAHAEQDCNSCHNQHGLGPGQYQTCLDCHEGHTPDMTIKDCLKCHKPHSPTDITYGDDIPVAFCAACHDDIAATLAKSGTKHSEMRCVECHDGRHGKITPCVDCHDQPHDPYIHKKFPECLTCHRDPHNLAR
;
A
#
# COMPACT_ATOMS: atom_id res chain seq x y z
N MET A 1 -53.06 5.62 -36.83
CA MET A 1 -53.16 6.93 -37.50
C MET A 1 -51.87 7.70 -37.24
N LYS A 2 -51.25 8.28 -38.30
CA LYS A 2 -50.03 9.14 -38.37
C LYS A 2 -48.72 8.50 -37.86
N ARG A 3 -47.74 8.02 -38.65
CA ARG A 3 -46.94 8.52 -39.81
C ARG A 3 -46.08 9.76 -39.55
N VAL A 4 -44.76 9.55 -39.38
CA VAL A 4 -43.64 10.47 -39.64
C VAL A 4 -42.47 9.57 -40.11
N LEU A 5 -42.36 9.29 -41.41
CA LEU A 5 -41.56 9.92 -42.47
C LEU A 5 -40.03 9.96 -42.24
N LEU A 6 -39.40 9.13 -43.07
CA LEU A 6 -37.99 8.82 -43.32
C LEU A 6 -37.39 9.87 -44.27
N THR A 7 -36.15 10.31 -44.05
CA THR A 7 -35.33 10.91 -45.11
C THR A 7 -33.90 10.37 -45.03
N LEU A 8 -33.57 9.53 -46.01
CA LEU A 8 -32.24 8.99 -46.30
C LEU A 8 -31.51 9.96 -47.24
N VAL A 9 -30.23 10.23 -46.98
CA VAL A 9 -29.31 10.86 -47.93
C VAL A 9 -28.19 9.85 -48.25
N PHE A 10 -28.11 9.48 -49.53
CA PHE A 10 -27.05 8.71 -50.17
C PHE A 10 -25.90 9.63 -50.58
N PHE A 11 -24.65 9.14 -50.51
CA PHE A 11 -23.47 9.43 -51.39
C PHE A 11 -22.25 8.78 -50.68
N GLY A 12 -21.34 8.02 -51.27
CA GLY A 12 -21.09 7.56 -52.63
C GLY A 12 -19.97 6.50 -52.56
N LEU A 13 -20.00 5.55 -53.49
CA LEU A 13 -19.03 4.47 -53.67
C LEU A 13 -17.80 5.01 -54.41
N ALA A 14 -16.59 4.71 -53.93
CA ALA A 14 -15.34 4.90 -54.68
C ALA A 14 -14.47 3.65 -54.56
N THR A 15 -14.38 2.91 -55.66
CA THR A 15 -13.44 1.82 -55.94
C THR A 15 -12.19 2.38 -56.61
N MET A 16 -10.98 2.08 -56.12
CA MET A 16 -9.73 2.06 -56.91
C MET A 16 -8.67 1.23 -56.16
N THR A 17 -8.42 0.00 -56.63
CA THR A 17 -7.28 -0.47 -57.46
C THR A 17 -6.04 -0.84 -56.64
N ALA A 18 -5.85 -2.16 -56.49
CA ALA A 18 -4.61 -2.79 -56.08
C ALA A 18 -3.61 -2.83 -57.25
N VAL A 19 -2.33 -2.61 -56.94
CA VAL A 19 -1.18 -2.96 -57.79
C VAL A 19 -0.19 -3.79 -56.96
N PRO A 20 0.32 -4.94 -57.46
CA PRO A 20 1.20 -5.85 -56.73
C PRO A 20 2.66 -5.74 -57.19
N VAL A 21 3.63 -5.82 -56.26
CA VAL A 21 5.06 -6.11 -56.47
C VAL A 21 5.63 -6.47 -55.09
N MET A 22 6.52 -7.42 -54.82
CA MET A 22 7.02 -8.63 -55.43
C MET A 22 7.68 -9.42 -54.28
N ALA A 23 7.74 -10.74 -54.44
CA ALA A 23 8.35 -11.69 -53.52
C ALA A 23 9.87 -11.44 -53.30
N ALA A 24 10.33 -11.70 -52.08
CA ALA A 24 11.69 -12.19 -51.83
C ALA A 24 11.64 -13.27 -50.75
N ASP A 25 12.11 -14.43 -51.18
CA ASP A 25 12.28 -15.73 -50.54
C ASP A 25 13.48 -15.74 -49.56
N GLN A 26 13.58 -16.84 -48.80
CA GLN A 26 14.54 -17.27 -47.77
C GLN A 26 14.00 -17.08 -46.35
N GLY A 27 13.69 -18.10 -45.55
CA GLY A 27 14.23 -19.45 -45.48
C GLY A 27 14.76 -19.67 -44.05
N HIS A 28 14.59 -20.90 -43.53
CA HIS A 28 14.97 -21.40 -42.19
C HIS A 28 13.95 -21.05 -41.08
N GLY A 29 13.17 -21.95 -40.48
CA GLY A 29 13.33 -23.39 -40.30
C GLY A 29 13.77 -23.70 -38.87
N ALA A 30 12.84 -23.70 -37.91
CA ALA A 30 12.99 -24.42 -36.64
C ALA A 30 11.60 -24.72 -36.05
N ALA A 31 11.17 -25.96 -36.22
CA ALA A 31 9.99 -26.51 -35.58
C ALA A 31 10.20 -26.60 -34.06
N VAL A 32 9.30 -26.01 -33.30
CA VAL A 32 9.20 -26.20 -31.85
C VAL A 32 8.58 -27.58 -31.61
N ALA A 33 9.42 -28.56 -31.28
CA ALA A 33 8.98 -29.86 -30.83
C ALA A 33 8.45 -29.75 -29.39
N ALA A 34 7.12 -29.85 -29.25
CA ALA A 34 6.46 -30.08 -27.98
C ALA A 34 6.89 -31.45 -27.43
N LYS A 35 7.67 -31.45 -26.35
CA LYS A 35 8.05 -32.67 -25.63
C LYS A 35 6.95 -33.02 -24.65
N THR A 36 6.19 -34.05 -24.99
CA THR A 36 5.23 -34.74 -24.13
C THR A 36 5.91 -35.24 -22.86
N ALA A 37 5.40 -34.82 -21.70
CA ALA A 37 5.71 -35.41 -20.41
C ALA A 37 5.13 -36.83 -20.36
N ARG A 38 5.99 -37.82 -20.05
CA ARG A 38 5.56 -39.18 -19.74
C ARG A 38 5.72 -39.37 -18.23
N ALA A 39 4.59 -39.66 -17.59
CA ALA A 39 4.50 -40.11 -16.22
C ALA A 39 5.32 -41.39 -16.00
N ALA A 40 5.99 -41.46 -14.86
CA ALA A 40 6.45 -42.71 -14.27
C ALA A 40 6.19 -42.62 -12.77
N ASP A 41 5.24 -43.45 -12.35
CA ASP A 41 4.87 -43.73 -10.97
C ASP A 41 6.05 -44.31 -10.18
N ALA A 42 6.30 -43.78 -8.99
CA ALA A 42 6.91 -44.51 -7.88
C ALA A 42 6.59 -43.80 -6.56
N ALA A 43 5.69 -44.41 -5.78
CA ALA A 43 5.49 -44.12 -4.36
C ALA A 43 6.14 -45.26 -3.52
N PRO A 44 6.19 -45.16 -2.18
CA PRO A 44 7.43 -44.92 -1.47
C PRO A 44 7.88 -46.12 -0.63
N ASP A 45 9.17 -46.17 -0.27
CA ASP A 45 9.65 -47.10 0.75
C ASP A 45 10.13 -46.35 1.99
N GLN A 46 9.58 -46.76 3.12
CA GLN A 46 9.84 -46.22 4.44
C GLN A 46 11.07 -46.88 5.07
N ALA A 47 12.00 -46.10 5.61
CA ALA A 47 12.92 -46.59 6.63
C ALA A 47 13.33 -45.48 7.61
N LYS A 48 12.66 -45.53 8.76
CA LYS A 48 13.11 -45.30 10.14
C LYS A 48 14.23 -44.28 10.43
N ALA A 49 13.79 -43.29 11.21
CA ALA A 49 14.44 -42.56 12.29
C ALA A 49 15.76 -43.12 12.85
N ASP A 50 16.70 -42.20 13.10
CA ASP A 50 17.34 -42.13 14.41
C ASP A 50 17.55 -40.68 14.87
N LYS A 51 17.11 -40.44 16.11
CA LYS A 51 17.25 -39.20 16.86
C LYS A 51 18.57 -39.26 17.62
N THR A 52 19.40 -38.23 17.49
CA THR A 52 20.34 -37.86 18.55
C THR A 52 20.22 -36.37 18.84
N ALA A 53 19.78 -36.09 20.06
CA ALA A 53 19.73 -34.78 20.67
C ALA A 53 21.15 -34.33 21.06
N ALA A 54 21.46 -33.06 20.84
CA ALA A 54 22.52 -32.37 21.55
C ALA A 54 21.98 -31.02 22.03
N ALA A 55 21.81 -30.94 23.35
CA ALA A 55 21.45 -29.75 24.08
C ALA A 55 22.63 -28.78 24.13
N GLY A 56 22.35 -27.48 24.08
CA GLY A 56 23.31 -26.40 24.35
C GLY A 56 22.61 -25.27 25.07
N GLN A 57 22.87 -25.16 26.38
CA GLN A 57 22.35 -24.14 27.29
C GLN A 57 22.66 -22.70 26.88
N ALA A 58 21.72 -21.80 27.14
CA ALA A 58 21.96 -20.39 27.39
C ALA A 58 22.29 -20.16 28.89
N PRO A 59 23.09 -19.14 29.27
CA PRO A 59 23.11 -18.62 30.62
C PRO A 59 22.20 -17.40 30.77
N ALA A 60 21.53 -17.34 31.92
CA ALA A 60 20.77 -16.20 32.41
C ALA A 60 21.58 -15.39 33.44
N THR A 61 21.35 -14.08 33.51
CA THR A 61 21.59 -13.19 34.67
C THR A 61 20.49 -12.10 34.67
N ASP A 62 19.55 -12.16 35.62
CA ASP A 62 19.40 -11.35 36.85
C ASP A 62 18.85 -9.91 36.66
N GLN A 63 17.55 -9.67 36.97
CA GLN A 63 16.96 -9.07 38.20
C GLN A 63 16.94 -7.52 38.21
N ALA A 64 15.79 -6.85 37.98
CA ALA A 64 14.72 -6.39 38.92
C ALA A 64 14.82 -4.85 39.21
N PRO A 65 13.81 -4.12 39.78
CA PRO A 65 12.50 -4.52 40.32
C PRO A 65 11.26 -3.66 39.94
N ALA A 66 10.15 -4.04 40.57
CA ALA A 66 8.73 -3.73 40.38
C ALA A 66 8.18 -2.31 40.70
N ALA A 67 6.99 -2.01 40.16
CA ALA A 67 5.88 -1.40 40.93
C ALA A 67 4.46 -1.68 40.35
N ARG A 68 3.69 -2.39 41.19
CA ARG A 68 2.23 -2.63 41.35
C ARG A 68 1.18 -1.78 40.60
N GLN A 69 0.10 -2.45 40.16
CA GLN A 69 -1.32 -2.05 40.37
C GLN A 69 -2.26 -3.24 40.02
N LYS A 70 -2.79 -3.94 41.03
CA LYS A 70 -4.19 -3.94 41.54
C LYS A 70 -5.29 -4.27 40.51
N THR A 71 -5.88 -5.44 40.75
CA THR A 71 -7.00 -6.10 40.09
C THR A 71 -8.36 -5.46 40.40
N ALA A 72 -9.29 -5.60 39.45
CA ALA A 72 -10.72 -5.75 39.73
C ALA A 72 -11.37 -6.53 38.58
N ASP A 73 -11.91 -7.69 38.92
CA ASP A 73 -12.65 -8.60 38.05
C ASP A 73 -13.97 -7.99 37.57
N LYS A 74 -14.36 -8.30 36.32
CA LYS A 74 -15.79 -8.41 36.00
C LYS A 74 -16.07 -9.45 34.92
N ALA A 75 -16.90 -10.40 35.32
CA ALA A 75 -17.32 -11.57 34.59
C ALA A 75 -18.15 -11.27 33.34
N THR A 76 -17.92 -12.10 32.33
CA THR A 76 -18.73 -12.33 31.14
C THR A 76 -19.92 -13.24 31.43
N ALA A 77 -21.10 -12.93 30.87
CA ALA A 77 -22.02 -13.93 30.34
C ALA A 77 -23.04 -13.26 29.40
N ALA A 78 -23.01 -13.66 28.14
CA ALA A 78 -24.04 -13.40 27.13
C ALA A 78 -25.05 -14.56 27.12
N GLY A 79 -26.33 -14.27 26.88
CA GLY A 79 -27.34 -15.30 26.71
C GLY A 79 -28.76 -14.80 26.42
N LYS A 80 -29.09 -14.80 25.11
CA LYS A 80 -30.38 -15.10 24.46
C LYS A 80 -31.63 -14.20 24.64
N ALA A 81 -32.28 -14.07 23.49
CA ALA A 81 -33.59 -13.47 23.21
C ALA A 81 -34.78 -14.22 23.82
N ALA A 82 -35.87 -13.49 24.10
CA ALA A 82 -37.23 -13.76 23.60
C ALA A 82 -38.28 -12.75 24.13
N ALA A 83 -39.22 -12.41 23.24
CA ALA A 83 -40.67 -12.24 23.43
C ALA A 83 -41.26 -11.17 24.37
N ASN A 84 -42.02 -10.26 23.72
CA ASN A 84 -43.45 -9.94 23.94
C ASN A 84 -44.00 -9.85 25.38
N GLY A 85 -44.54 -8.67 25.73
CA GLY A 85 -45.35 -8.48 26.93
C GLY A 85 -45.98 -7.10 26.99
N GLN A 86 -47.21 -6.97 26.49
CA GLN A 86 -48.11 -5.88 26.85
C GLN A 86 -48.43 -5.97 28.34
N ALA A 87 -48.23 -4.86 29.06
CA ALA A 87 -48.75 -4.67 30.41
C ALA A 87 -49.51 -3.35 30.46
N GLY A 88 -50.76 -3.44 30.90
CA GLY A 88 -51.72 -2.36 30.99
C GLY A 88 -51.29 -1.27 31.97
N ARG A 89 -51.82 -0.07 31.75
CA ARG A 89 -51.77 1.02 32.72
C ARG A 89 -53.14 1.08 33.36
N ASP A 90 -53.18 0.72 34.64
CA ASP A 90 -54.32 0.96 35.51
C ASP A 90 -54.52 2.46 35.70
N GLU A 91 -55.74 2.89 35.44
CA GLU A 91 -56.26 4.20 35.75
C GLU A 91 -56.42 4.33 37.27
N THR A 92 -55.73 5.29 37.89
CA THR A 92 -56.08 5.77 39.21
C THR A 92 -56.57 7.21 39.11
N ALA A 93 -57.82 7.40 39.54
CA ALA A 93 -58.55 8.64 39.51
C ALA A 93 -57.91 9.71 40.41
N ALA A 94 -57.50 10.83 39.81
CA ALA A 94 -57.22 12.06 40.53
C ALA A 94 -58.51 12.90 40.62
N ALA A 95 -58.97 13.11 41.84
CA ALA A 95 -60.15 13.88 42.17
C ALA A 95 -60.06 15.33 41.66
N ALA A 96 -61.13 15.78 41.00
CA ALA A 96 -61.29 17.15 40.52
C ALA A 96 -61.44 18.13 41.69
N VAL A 97 -60.44 19.00 41.89
CA VAL A 97 -60.59 20.22 42.68
C VAL A 97 -61.17 21.29 41.77
N LYS A 98 -62.37 21.81 42.11
CA LYS A 98 -62.98 22.95 41.41
C LYS A 98 -62.15 24.21 41.62
N PRO A 99 -61.75 24.95 40.57
CA PRO A 99 -61.12 26.25 40.76
C PRO A 99 -62.17 27.28 41.16
N ALA A 100 -61.88 28.03 42.23
CA ALA A 100 -62.63 29.22 42.60
C ALA A 100 -62.43 30.32 41.55
N ALA A 101 -63.53 30.94 41.13
CA ALA A 101 -63.54 32.06 40.20
C ALA A 101 -62.94 33.31 40.88
N GLY A 102 -61.62 33.48 40.74
CA GLY A 102 -60.93 34.74 40.99
C GLY A 102 -60.65 35.44 39.67
N THR A 103 -61.15 36.65 39.50
CA THR A 103 -60.82 37.54 38.38
C THR A 103 -59.35 37.95 38.46
N ALA A 104 -58.46 37.13 37.92
CA ALA A 104 -57.10 37.52 37.62
C ALA A 104 -57.10 38.19 36.24
N ALA A 105 -56.97 39.52 36.22
CA ALA A 105 -56.59 40.22 35.01
C ALA A 105 -55.25 39.65 34.54
N THR A 106 -55.23 38.95 33.43
CA THR A 106 -54.00 38.49 32.78
C THR A 106 -53.25 39.75 32.34
N PRO A 107 -52.04 40.03 32.84
CA PRO A 107 -51.26 41.11 32.26
C PRO A 107 -50.98 40.71 30.81
N ALA A 108 -51.44 41.54 29.87
CA ALA A 108 -51.09 41.41 28.46
C ALA A 108 -49.57 41.57 28.37
N ARG A 109 -48.84 40.46 28.41
CA ARG A 109 -47.42 40.44 28.10
C ARG A 109 -47.34 40.77 26.62
N ALA A 110 -46.92 41.98 26.29
CA ALA A 110 -46.61 42.36 24.92
C ALA A 110 -45.69 41.27 24.36
N ALA A 111 -46.07 40.68 23.22
CA ALA A 111 -45.24 39.70 22.53
C ALA A 111 -44.03 40.46 21.98
N GLU A 112 -43.00 40.58 22.81
CA GLU A 112 -41.73 41.12 22.38
C GLU A 112 -41.14 40.18 21.33
N GLU A 113 -40.82 40.72 20.17
CA GLU A 113 -40.31 39.99 19.03
C GLU A 113 -38.99 39.32 19.43
N LEU A 114 -39.00 37.99 19.54
CA LEU A 114 -37.82 37.21 19.88
C LEU A 114 -36.83 37.27 18.73
N LYS A 115 -35.79 38.09 18.88
CA LYS A 115 -34.66 38.12 17.94
C LYS A 115 -33.78 36.89 18.20
N PRO A 116 -33.41 36.13 17.15
CA PRO A 116 -32.50 35.00 17.32
C PRO A 116 -31.14 35.50 17.83
N VAL A 117 -30.69 34.93 18.95
CA VAL A 117 -29.33 35.15 19.47
C VAL A 117 -28.40 34.21 18.69
N PRO A 118 -27.30 34.71 18.10
CA PRO A 118 -26.34 33.85 17.40
C PRO A 118 -25.73 32.82 18.35
N LEU A 119 -25.49 31.61 17.86
CA LEU A 119 -24.77 30.59 18.61
C LEU A 119 -23.31 31.02 18.81
N THR A 120 -22.77 30.70 19.97
CA THR A 120 -21.34 30.84 20.28
C THR A 120 -20.66 29.47 20.31
N ASN A 121 -19.33 29.43 20.26
CA ASN A 121 -18.57 28.18 20.43
C ASN A 121 -18.93 27.43 21.73
N SER A 122 -19.22 28.16 22.81
CA SER A 122 -19.63 27.56 24.09
C SER A 122 -21.02 26.89 24.04
N ASP A 123 -21.84 27.25 23.05
CA ASP A 123 -23.14 26.61 22.82
C ASP A 123 -22.97 25.32 22.01
N CYS A 124 -22.06 25.31 21.02
CA CYS A 124 -21.77 24.14 20.19
C CYS A 124 -21.37 22.92 21.03
N VAL A 125 -20.49 23.10 22.01
CA VAL A 125 -19.96 22.00 22.84
C VAL A 125 -21.01 21.35 23.74
N LYS A 126 -22.15 22.02 24.01
CA LYS A 126 -23.24 21.48 24.83
C LYS A 126 -23.94 20.30 24.13
N CYS A 127 -23.89 20.25 22.80
CA CYS A 127 -24.51 19.21 21.98
C CYS A 127 -23.48 18.40 21.16
N HIS A 128 -22.42 19.04 20.67
CA HIS A 128 -21.35 18.41 19.90
C HIS A 128 -20.11 18.12 20.74
N PHE A 129 -20.31 17.54 21.93
CA PHE A 129 -19.24 17.31 22.90
C PHE A 129 -18.12 16.42 22.34
N ASP A 130 -18.47 15.30 21.70
CA ASP A 130 -17.47 14.36 21.17
C ASP A 130 -16.66 14.98 20.03
N ILE A 131 -17.28 15.79 19.18
CA ILE A 131 -16.60 16.52 18.11
C ILE A 131 -15.66 17.58 18.68
N ALA A 132 -16.11 18.31 19.70
CA ALA A 132 -15.27 19.30 20.37
C ALA A 132 -14.04 18.65 21.03
N LYS A 133 -14.23 17.48 21.65
CA LYS A 133 -13.15 16.68 22.22
C LYS A 133 -12.18 16.18 21.14
N ASP A 134 -12.69 15.74 20.01
CA ASP A 134 -11.87 15.29 18.88
C ASP A 134 -11.04 16.44 18.28
N LEU A 135 -11.67 17.60 18.06
CA LEU A 135 -10.99 18.79 17.58
C LEU A 135 -9.91 19.29 18.57
N ASP A 136 -10.17 19.23 19.88
CA ASP A 136 -9.20 19.58 20.92
C ASP A 136 -7.97 18.65 20.91
N ALA A 137 -8.19 17.35 20.69
CA ALA A 137 -7.13 16.36 20.70
C ALA A 137 -6.34 16.30 19.37
N HIS A 138 -7.02 16.48 18.23
CA HIS A 138 -6.49 16.12 16.91
C HIS A 138 -6.71 17.20 15.83
N GLY A 139 -7.32 18.34 16.16
CA GLY A 139 -7.70 19.38 15.20
C GLY A 139 -6.55 20.14 14.55
N GLY A 140 -5.35 20.10 15.15
CA GLY A 140 -4.20 20.85 14.65
C GLY A 140 -4.54 22.34 14.47
N ALA A 141 -4.23 22.90 13.30
CA ALA A 141 -4.50 24.31 13.01
C ALA A 141 -6.00 24.67 12.98
N HIS A 142 -6.90 23.69 12.77
CA HIS A 142 -8.34 23.96 12.77
C HIS A 142 -8.88 24.30 14.17
N LEU A 143 -8.13 24.00 15.23
CA LEU A 143 -8.47 24.42 16.58
C LEU A 143 -8.58 25.95 16.69
N GLU A 144 -7.74 26.70 15.97
CA GLU A 144 -7.74 28.17 15.96
C GLU A 144 -8.92 28.76 15.18
N VAL A 145 -9.43 28.02 14.19
CA VAL A 145 -10.59 28.42 13.38
C VAL A 145 -11.88 28.42 14.21
N ASN A 146 -11.95 27.56 15.24
CA ASN A 146 -13.09 27.36 16.14
C ASN A 146 -14.41 26.95 15.43
N CYS A 147 -15.44 26.56 16.19
CA CYS A 147 -16.67 26.00 15.62
C CYS A 147 -17.38 27.00 14.72
N THR A 148 -17.57 28.25 15.17
CA THR A 148 -18.29 29.28 14.42
C THR A 148 -17.48 29.94 13.30
N GLY A 149 -16.15 29.81 13.31
CA GLY A 149 -15.30 30.26 12.20
C GLY A 149 -15.34 29.33 11.01
N CYS A 150 -15.63 28.04 11.23
CA CYS A 150 -15.84 27.06 10.16
C CYS A 150 -17.34 26.85 9.86
N HIS A 151 -18.19 26.69 10.88
CA HIS A 151 -19.63 26.52 10.73
C HIS A 151 -20.36 27.87 10.73
N GLN A 152 -20.64 28.38 9.53
CA GLN A 152 -21.28 29.68 9.32
C GLN A 152 -22.81 29.64 9.50
N GLU A 153 -23.40 28.45 9.39
CA GLU A 153 -24.83 28.20 9.55
C GLU A 153 -25.08 26.99 10.45
N HIS A 154 -26.26 26.93 11.07
CA HIS A 154 -26.70 25.77 11.87
C HIS A 154 -28.11 25.35 11.46
N PRO A 155 -28.39 24.06 11.20
CA PRO A 155 -29.73 23.60 10.87
C PRO A 155 -30.76 23.89 12.00
N PRO A 156 -32.01 24.29 11.70
CA PRO A 156 -32.61 24.44 10.37
C PRO A 156 -32.38 25.82 9.71
N SER A 157 -31.62 26.73 10.34
CA SER A 157 -31.39 28.09 9.81
C SER A 157 -30.61 28.09 8.49
N GLY A 158 -29.88 27.02 8.20
CA GLY A 158 -29.20 26.79 6.93
C GLY A 158 -28.73 25.34 6.80
N THR A 159 -28.30 24.96 5.60
CA THR A 159 -27.79 23.62 5.29
C THR A 159 -26.34 23.62 4.82
N ASN A 160 -25.78 24.80 4.55
CA ASN A 160 -24.42 24.96 4.00
C ASN A 160 -23.51 25.51 5.09
N ALA A 161 -23.42 24.75 6.19
CA ALA A 161 -22.68 25.20 7.36
C ALA A 161 -21.18 25.36 7.08
N ILE A 162 -20.59 24.51 6.22
CA ILE A 162 -19.15 24.45 5.98
C ILE A 162 -18.81 25.14 4.64
N PRO A 163 -17.93 26.17 4.62
CA PRO A 163 -17.50 26.83 3.40
C PRO A 163 -16.59 25.92 2.54
N SER A 164 -16.23 26.39 1.33
CA SER A 164 -15.27 25.64 0.51
C SER A 164 -13.90 25.61 1.18
N CYS A 165 -13.23 24.45 1.17
CA CYS A 165 -11.88 24.33 1.73
C CYS A 165 -10.90 25.33 1.10
N SER A 166 -11.09 25.66 -0.17
CA SER A 166 -10.25 26.59 -0.93
C SER A 166 -10.34 28.05 -0.48
N GLU A 167 -11.32 28.41 0.35
CA GLU A 167 -11.42 29.76 0.93
C GLU A 167 -10.30 30.03 1.96
N CYS A 168 -9.77 28.97 2.57
CA CYS A 168 -8.65 29.03 3.51
C CYS A 168 -7.39 28.31 2.99
N HIS A 169 -7.54 27.28 2.15
CA HIS A 169 -6.44 26.50 1.57
C HIS A 169 -6.21 26.88 0.11
N ASP A 170 -5.32 27.84 -0.15
CA ASP A 170 -5.09 28.38 -1.49
C ASP A 170 -4.36 27.37 -2.43
N PRO A 171 -4.97 26.91 -3.54
CA PRO A 171 -4.32 26.09 -4.55
C PRO A 171 -3.03 26.68 -5.14
N GLY A 172 -2.85 27.99 -5.07
CA GLY A 172 -1.62 28.69 -5.48
C GLY A 172 -0.45 28.49 -4.52
N GLU A 173 -0.71 28.23 -3.24
CA GLU A 173 0.32 28.01 -2.22
C GLU A 173 0.80 26.57 -2.19
N ASN A 174 -0.10 25.60 -2.42
CA ASN A 174 0.25 24.20 -2.49
C ASN A 174 -0.57 23.46 -3.57
N LYS A 175 0.13 22.77 -4.48
CA LYS A 175 -0.48 21.99 -5.57
C LYS A 175 -1.45 20.91 -5.06
N HIS A 176 -1.25 20.40 -3.85
CA HIS A 176 -2.16 19.46 -3.22
C HIS A 176 -3.55 20.06 -2.97
N PHE A 177 -3.64 21.36 -2.64
CA PHE A 177 -4.92 22.02 -2.41
C PHE A 177 -5.76 22.19 -3.68
N ALA A 178 -5.16 22.00 -4.86
CA ALA A 178 -5.89 21.91 -6.13
C ALA A 178 -6.59 20.55 -6.35
N THR A 179 -6.34 19.56 -5.49
CA THR A 179 -7.00 18.26 -5.57
C THR A 179 -8.48 18.36 -5.17
N LYS A 180 -9.29 17.41 -5.64
CA LYS A 180 -10.74 17.39 -5.39
C LYS A 180 -11.08 16.31 -4.37
N GLY A 181 -12.22 16.48 -3.70
CA GLY A 181 -12.72 15.50 -2.74
C GLY A 181 -11.94 15.50 -1.43
N CYS A 182 -11.60 16.68 -0.90
CA CYS A 182 -10.78 16.85 0.31
C CYS A 182 -11.22 15.93 1.45
N THR A 183 -12.53 15.80 1.65
CA THR A 183 -13.14 15.03 2.74
C THR A 183 -13.11 13.51 2.53
N SER A 184 -12.68 13.01 1.38
CA SER A 184 -12.43 11.57 1.21
C SER A 184 -11.20 11.12 1.99
N CYS A 185 -10.27 12.04 2.23
CA CYS A 185 -9.02 11.78 2.93
C CYS A 185 -8.95 12.53 4.26
N HIS A 186 -9.28 13.82 4.27
CA HIS A 186 -9.19 14.69 5.44
C HIS A 186 -10.52 14.77 6.18
N ASN A 187 -10.52 14.50 7.47
CA ASN A 187 -11.64 14.91 8.31
C ASN A 187 -11.41 16.35 8.82
N PRO A 188 -12.33 17.30 8.61
CA PRO A 188 -12.16 18.68 9.07
C PRO A 188 -11.93 18.85 10.58
N HIS A 189 -12.33 17.91 11.43
CA HIS A 189 -12.09 17.98 12.87
C HIS A 189 -10.76 17.35 13.31
N HIS A 190 -10.13 16.54 12.47
CA HIS A 190 -8.83 15.92 12.73
C HIS A 190 -8.06 15.73 11.41
N PRO A 191 -7.68 16.85 10.75
CA PRO A 191 -7.27 16.83 9.34
C PRO A 191 -5.97 16.08 9.07
N LEU A 192 -5.14 15.82 10.07
CA LEU A 192 -3.86 15.12 9.90
C LEU A 192 -3.95 13.60 10.16
N GLU A 193 -5.09 13.11 10.64
CA GLU A 193 -5.31 11.69 10.89
C GLU A 193 -5.91 11.03 9.64
N LEU A 194 -5.01 10.63 8.75
CA LEU A 194 -5.39 10.08 7.44
C LEU A 194 -5.43 8.55 7.49
N ASN A 195 -6.47 7.98 6.89
CA ASN A 195 -6.56 6.57 6.58
C ASN A 195 -6.84 6.39 5.09
N PHE A 196 -5.85 5.89 4.36
CA PHE A 196 -5.94 5.72 2.90
C PHE A 196 -6.61 4.41 2.49
N THR A 197 -6.84 3.48 3.41
CA THR A 197 -7.48 2.18 3.11
C THR A 197 -8.95 2.31 2.67
N THR A 198 -9.59 3.43 2.99
CA THR A 198 -10.99 3.73 2.64
C THR A 198 -11.11 4.63 1.41
N VAL A 199 -9.99 5.07 0.84
CA VAL A 199 -9.95 6.00 -0.29
C VAL A 199 -9.89 5.23 -1.60
N ALA A 200 -10.77 5.55 -2.54
CA ALA A 200 -10.84 4.82 -3.81
C ALA A 200 -9.61 5.04 -4.70
N ALA A 201 -9.05 6.26 -4.71
CA ALA A 201 -7.87 6.59 -5.49
C ALA A 201 -7.06 7.70 -4.81
N THR A 202 -5.75 7.50 -4.67
CA THR A 202 -4.83 8.43 -3.98
C THR A 202 -3.71 8.96 -4.88
N LYS A 203 -3.35 8.21 -5.93
CA LYS A 203 -2.24 8.50 -6.84
C LYS A 203 -2.21 9.95 -7.34
N PRO A 204 -3.31 10.55 -7.85
CA PRO A 204 -3.26 11.95 -8.30
C PRO A 204 -2.85 12.93 -7.20
N ALA A 205 -3.28 12.69 -5.96
CA ALA A 205 -2.93 13.53 -4.82
C ALA A 205 -1.47 13.29 -4.38
N CYS A 206 -1.04 12.04 -4.28
CA CYS A 206 0.34 11.69 -3.89
C CYS A 206 1.37 12.33 -4.83
N LEU A 207 1.11 12.31 -6.14
CA LEU A 207 2.02 12.83 -7.17
C LEU A 207 2.13 14.36 -7.21
N THR A 208 1.27 15.09 -6.49
CA THR A 208 1.44 16.55 -6.32
C THR A 208 2.71 16.91 -5.55
N CYS A 209 3.13 16.04 -4.62
CA CYS A 209 4.33 16.18 -3.79
C CYS A 209 5.41 15.14 -4.10
N HIS A 210 5.04 13.94 -4.54
CA HIS A 210 5.96 12.84 -4.88
C HIS A 210 6.00 12.52 -6.39
N PRO A 211 6.24 13.50 -7.28
CA PRO A 211 6.20 13.27 -8.72
C PRO A 211 7.28 12.29 -9.18
N ASP A 212 8.43 12.26 -8.49
CA ASP A 212 9.54 11.39 -8.87
C ASP A 212 9.21 9.90 -8.65
N LYS A 213 8.32 9.58 -7.71
CA LYS A 213 7.86 8.20 -7.52
C LYS A 213 6.93 7.75 -8.64
N GLY A 214 6.07 8.64 -9.12
CA GLY A 214 5.29 8.40 -10.33
C GLY A 214 6.18 8.20 -11.57
N LYS A 215 7.25 8.99 -11.71
CA LYS A 215 8.23 8.83 -12.81
C LYS A 215 9.00 7.51 -12.70
N GLU A 216 9.44 7.13 -11.50
CA GLU A 216 10.15 5.87 -11.22
C GLU A 216 9.28 4.67 -11.63
N MET A 217 8.03 4.63 -11.17
CA MET A 217 7.08 3.57 -11.53
C MET A 217 6.80 3.53 -13.05
N ALA A 218 6.72 4.69 -13.71
CA ALA A 218 6.51 4.77 -15.15
C ALA A 218 7.74 4.32 -15.97
N ALA A 219 8.95 4.61 -15.48
CA ALA A 219 10.20 4.24 -16.13
C ALA A 219 10.52 2.74 -15.97
N HIS A 220 9.96 2.11 -14.94
CA HIS A 220 10.15 0.68 -14.65
C HIS A 220 8.79 -0.05 -14.57
N PRO A 221 8.13 -0.30 -15.72
CA PRO A 221 6.82 -0.94 -15.77
C PRO A 221 6.82 -2.30 -15.06
N SER A 222 5.85 -2.48 -14.17
CA SER A 222 5.63 -3.70 -13.40
C SER A 222 4.17 -3.73 -12.91
N ALA A 223 3.71 -4.85 -12.35
CA ALA A 223 2.38 -4.92 -11.74
C ALA A 223 2.17 -3.86 -10.64
N HIS A 224 3.25 -3.42 -9.98
CA HIS A 224 3.20 -2.34 -9.00
C HIS A 224 2.94 -0.97 -9.65
N ALA A 225 3.46 -0.72 -10.86
CA ALA A 225 3.27 0.55 -11.57
C ALA A 225 1.80 0.87 -11.87
N GLU A 226 0.99 -0.19 -12.00
CA GLU A 226 -0.45 -0.14 -12.24
C GLU A 226 -1.28 0.07 -10.96
N GLN A 227 -0.71 -0.21 -9.79
CA GLN A 227 -1.40 -0.01 -8.51
C GLN A 227 -1.52 1.48 -8.14
N ASP A 228 -2.49 1.77 -7.28
CA ASP A 228 -2.57 3.06 -6.60
C ASP A 228 -1.62 3.06 -5.39
N CYS A 229 -1.20 4.25 -4.95
CA CYS A 229 -0.27 4.43 -3.85
C CYS A 229 -0.79 3.80 -2.55
N ASN A 230 -2.10 3.84 -2.34
CA ASN A 230 -2.74 3.27 -1.15
C ASN A 230 -2.92 1.76 -1.17
N SER A 231 -2.56 1.08 -2.25
CA SER A 231 -2.45 -0.39 -2.26
C SER A 231 -1.33 -0.89 -1.35
N CYS A 232 -0.31 -0.05 -1.12
CA CYS A 232 0.76 -0.33 -0.17
C CYS A 232 0.83 0.69 0.96
N HIS A 233 0.58 1.97 0.72
CA HIS A 233 0.61 3.00 1.76
C HIS A 233 -0.77 3.22 2.40
N ASN A 234 -0.96 2.71 3.61
CA ASN A 234 -2.24 2.83 4.31
C ASN A 234 -2.43 4.18 5.00
N GLN A 235 -1.34 4.90 5.25
CA GLN A 235 -1.35 6.21 5.88
C GLN A 235 -0.24 7.09 5.28
N HIS A 236 -0.28 8.38 5.60
CA HIS A 236 0.78 9.30 5.21
C HIS A 236 2.01 9.10 6.11
N GLY A 237 3.12 8.65 5.50
CA GLY A 237 4.40 8.42 6.16
C GLY A 237 4.97 7.02 5.91
N LEU A 238 6.10 6.73 6.56
CA LEU A 238 6.84 5.45 6.46
C LEU A 238 7.09 4.81 7.84
N GLY A 239 6.36 5.23 8.87
CA GLY A 239 6.39 4.63 10.19
C GLY A 239 5.82 3.21 10.21
N PRO A 240 6.08 2.44 11.27
CA PRO A 240 5.51 1.11 11.43
C PRO A 240 3.99 1.13 11.29
N GLY A 241 3.43 0.24 10.47
CA GLY A 241 1.98 0.13 10.22
C GLY A 241 1.41 1.12 9.21
N GLN A 242 2.22 2.03 8.67
CA GLN A 242 1.77 3.00 7.65
C GLN A 242 1.86 2.46 6.22
N TYR A 243 2.49 1.30 6.04
CA TYR A 243 2.59 0.61 4.76
C TYR A 243 2.51 -0.91 4.95
N GLN A 244 2.01 -1.58 3.92
CA GLN A 244 2.03 -3.04 3.79
C GLN A 244 3.45 -3.53 3.55
N THR A 245 3.83 -4.64 4.18
CA THR A 245 5.13 -5.25 3.95
C THR A 245 5.10 -6.06 2.65
N CYS A 246 6.26 -6.26 2.00
CA CYS A 246 6.36 -7.11 0.82
C CYS A 246 5.82 -8.53 1.09
N LEU A 247 6.03 -9.03 2.31
CA LEU A 247 5.66 -10.38 2.72
C LEU A 247 4.15 -10.55 2.97
N ASP A 248 3.38 -9.45 2.97
CA ASP A 248 1.92 -9.52 3.06
C ASP A 248 1.29 -10.04 1.75
N CYS A 249 2.06 -10.01 0.65
CA CYS A 249 1.62 -10.43 -0.68
C CYS A 249 2.62 -11.34 -1.41
N HIS A 250 3.91 -11.29 -1.09
CA HIS A 250 4.97 -12.04 -1.75
C HIS A 250 5.64 -13.03 -0.81
N GLU A 251 6.00 -14.19 -1.35
CA GLU A 251 6.87 -15.14 -0.65
C GLU A 251 8.34 -14.72 -0.80
N GLY A 252 9.13 -14.89 0.26
CA GLY A 252 10.58 -14.67 0.21
C GLY A 252 11.28 -15.72 -0.65
N HIS A 253 12.43 -15.37 -1.21
CA HIS A 253 13.24 -16.34 -1.97
C HIS A 253 13.88 -17.40 -1.06
N THR A 254 14.03 -17.11 0.24
CA THR A 254 14.35 -18.11 1.27
C THR A 254 13.38 -17.98 2.44
N PRO A 255 13.19 -19.04 3.25
CA PRO A 255 12.23 -19.04 4.36
C PRO A 255 12.48 -17.95 5.41
N ASP A 256 13.73 -17.55 5.60
CA ASP A 256 14.16 -16.65 6.66
C ASP A 256 14.29 -15.18 6.20
N MET A 257 13.93 -14.87 4.94
CA MET A 257 14.01 -13.50 4.43
C MET A 257 13.04 -12.58 5.17
N THR A 258 13.56 -11.43 5.60
CA THR A 258 12.75 -10.36 6.15
C THR A 258 12.54 -9.26 5.12
N ILE A 259 11.60 -8.34 5.40
CA ILE A 259 11.40 -7.14 4.58
C ILE A 259 12.70 -6.34 4.35
N LYS A 260 13.60 -6.32 5.33
CA LYS A 260 14.89 -5.63 5.20
C LYS A 260 15.79 -6.31 4.17
N ASP A 261 15.68 -7.63 4.03
CA ASP A 261 16.43 -8.38 3.03
C ASP A 261 15.87 -8.15 1.62
N CYS A 262 14.54 -8.05 1.47
CA CYS A 262 13.91 -7.70 0.20
C CYS A 262 14.45 -6.38 -0.35
N LEU A 263 14.57 -5.37 0.53
CA LEU A 263 15.03 -4.02 0.18
C LEU A 263 16.51 -3.92 -0.17
N LYS A 264 17.31 -4.97 0.07
CA LYS A 264 18.70 -5.02 -0.39
C LYS A 264 18.81 -5.14 -1.92
N CYS A 265 17.76 -5.65 -2.57
CA CYS A 265 17.74 -5.94 -4.00
C CYS A 265 16.59 -5.24 -4.74
N HIS A 266 15.40 -5.19 -4.12
CA HIS A 266 14.18 -4.67 -4.72
C HIS A 266 13.84 -3.29 -4.19
N LYS A 267 13.56 -2.36 -5.10
CA LYS A 267 13.01 -1.04 -4.77
C LYS A 267 11.48 -1.10 -4.82
N PRO A 268 10.74 -0.57 -3.83
CA PRO A 268 9.27 -0.67 -3.79
C PRO A 268 8.55 -0.12 -5.03
N HIS A 269 9.07 0.96 -5.63
CA HIS A 269 8.48 1.61 -6.80
C HIS A 269 9.02 1.09 -8.14
N SER A 270 10.07 0.26 -8.12
CA SER A 270 10.67 -0.35 -9.30
C SER A 270 11.22 -1.74 -8.96
N PRO A 271 10.37 -2.69 -8.51
CA PRO A 271 10.83 -3.96 -7.94
C PRO A 271 11.58 -4.84 -8.94
N THR A 272 11.41 -4.60 -10.24
CA THR A 272 12.09 -5.34 -11.32
C THR A 272 13.45 -4.76 -11.70
N ASP A 273 13.78 -3.53 -11.28
CA ASP A 273 15.14 -2.98 -11.40
C ASP A 273 16.00 -3.49 -10.23
N ILE A 274 16.43 -4.74 -10.34
CA ILE A 274 17.16 -5.45 -9.28
C ILE A 274 18.60 -4.93 -9.21
N THR A 275 18.89 -4.20 -8.13
CA THR A 275 20.21 -3.65 -7.82
C THR A 275 20.54 -3.94 -6.38
N TYR A 276 21.79 -4.29 -6.09
CA TYR A 276 22.21 -4.70 -4.76
C TYR A 276 23.63 -4.24 -4.45
N GLY A 277 23.97 -4.20 -3.16
CA GLY A 277 25.31 -3.85 -2.69
C GLY A 277 26.25 -5.05 -2.64
N ASP A 278 27.44 -4.82 -2.10
CA ASP A 278 28.45 -5.85 -1.99
C ASP A 278 28.15 -6.83 -0.87
N ASP A 279 27.23 -6.59 0.06
CA ASP A 279 27.03 -7.40 1.28
C ASP A 279 26.03 -8.55 1.11
N ILE A 280 25.69 -8.92 -0.12
CA ILE A 280 24.73 -10.00 -0.38
C ILE A 280 25.36 -11.38 -0.15
N PRO A 281 24.76 -12.23 0.71
CA PRO A 281 25.21 -13.60 0.90
C PRO A 281 24.97 -14.47 -0.34
N VAL A 282 25.90 -15.37 -0.65
CA VAL A 282 25.76 -16.37 -1.73
C VAL A 282 24.46 -17.18 -1.60
N ALA A 283 24.02 -17.45 -0.36
CA ALA A 283 22.78 -18.17 -0.09
C ALA A 283 21.54 -17.49 -0.70
N PHE A 284 21.52 -16.16 -0.84
CA PHE A 284 20.39 -15.45 -1.45
C PHE A 284 20.34 -15.67 -2.96
N CYS A 285 21.50 -15.76 -3.62
CA CYS A 285 21.58 -16.12 -5.04
C CYS A 285 21.28 -17.61 -5.27
N ALA A 286 21.79 -18.46 -4.38
CA ALA A 286 21.62 -19.91 -4.44
C ALA A 286 20.17 -20.37 -4.28
N ALA A 287 19.28 -19.51 -3.76
CA ALA A 287 17.84 -19.77 -3.74
C ALA A 287 17.25 -20.06 -5.14
N CYS A 288 17.82 -19.46 -6.18
CA CYS A 288 17.43 -19.69 -7.58
C CYS A 288 18.57 -20.27 -8.42
N HIS A 289 19.82 -20.10 -7.99
CA HIS A 289 21.03 -20.52 -8.70
C HIS A 289 21.82 -21.57 -7.90
N ASP A 290 21.12 -22.58 -7.36
CA ASP A 290 21.69 -23.63 -6.52
C ASP A 290 22.78 -24.43 -7.24
N ASP A 291 22.53 -24.82 -8.49
CA ASP A 291 23.47 -25.55 -9.34
C ASP A 291 24.75 -24.75 -9.59
N ILE A 292 24.63 -23.44 -9.81
CA ILE A 292 25.77 -22.54 -10.03
C ILE A 292 26.57 -22.34 -8.74
N ALA A 293 25.89 -22.11 -7.62
CA ALA A 293 26.54 -22.01 -6.32
C ALA A 293 27.29 -23.30 -5.96
N ALA A 294 26.68 -24.46 -6.21
CA ALA A 294 27.31 -25.76 -6.01
C ALA A 294 28.50 -26.00 -6.94
N THR A 295 28.40 -25.55 -8.20
CA THR A 295 29.48 -25.66 -9.19
C THR A 295 30.67 -24.79 -8.80
N LEU A 296 30.43 -23.52 -8.45
CA LEU A 296 31.46 -22.60 -8.00
C LEU A 296 32.18 -23.12 -6.76
N ALA A 297 31.43 -23.60 -5.77
CA ALA A 297 31.98 -24.20 -4.56
C ALA A 297 32.84 -25.45 -4.82
N LYS A 298 32.54 -26.22 -5.87
CA LYS A 298 33.29 -27.42 -6.27
C LYS A 298 34.48 -27.14 -7.21
N SER A 299 34.54 -25.96 -7.83
CA SER A 299 35.56 -25.64 -8.85
C SER A 299 37.00 -25.77 -8.31
N GLY A 300 37.20 -25.55 -7.00
CA GLY A 300 38.53 -25.63 -6.36
C GLY A 300 39.54 -24.63 -6.91
N THR A 301 39.07 -23.54 -7.52
CA THR A 301 39.87 -22.39 -7.97
C THR A 301 39.70 -21.23 -6.99
N LYS A 302 40.53 -20.19 -7.06
CA LYS A 302 40.37 -19.01 -6.19
C LYS A 302 39.00 -18.33 -6.34
N HIS A 303 38.31 -18.52 -7.46
CA HIS A 303 36.96 -17.99 -7.65
C HIS A 303 35.94 -18.61 -6.68
N SER A 304 36.19 -19.83 -6.18
CA SER A 304 35.30 -20.47 -5.19
C SER A 304 35.24 -19.75 -3.85
N GLU A 305 36.22 -18.88 -3.56
CA GLU A 305 36.27 -18.06 -2.34
C GLU A 305 35.55 -16.72 -2.50
N MET A 306 35.19 -16.34 -3.73
CA MET A 306 34.54 -15.07 -4.02
C MET A 306 33.02 -15.14 -3.86
N ARG A 307 32.41 -14.01 -3.50
CA ARG A 307 30.95 -13.90 -3.49
C ARG A 307 30.43 -13.58 -4.89
N CYS A 308 29.18 -13.96 -5.15
CA CYS A 308 28.54 -13.72 -6.45
C CYS A 308 28.63 -12.24 -6.86
N VAL A 309 28.41 -11.33 -5.91
CA VAL A 309 28.37 -9.88 -6.13
C VAL A 309 29.73 -9.24 -6.44
N GLU A 310 30.83 -9.94 -6.19
CA GLU A 310 32.18 -9.46 -6.56
C GLU A 310 32.39 -9.53 -8.09
N CYS A 311 31.76 -10.50 -8.75
CA CYS A 311 31.74 -10.60 -10.21
C CYS A 311 30.46 -10.03 -10.83
N HIS A 312 29.33 -10.11 -10.12
CA HIS A 312 28.04 -9.61 -10.57
C HIS A 312 27.71 -8.27 -9.91
N ASP A 313 28.58 -7.29 -10.14
CA ASP A 313 28.62 -6.04 -9.37
C ASP A 313 27.41 -5.12 -9.60
N GLY A 314 26.70 -4.80 -8.51
CA GLY A 314 25.73 -3.70 -8.40
C GLY A 314 24.36 -3.94 -9.04
N ARG A 315 24.25 -4.87 -9.99
CA ARG A 315 23.01 -5.14 -10.74
C ARG A 315 22.91 -6.60 -11.14
N HIS A 316 21.71 -7.15 -11.01
CA HIS A 316 21.45 -8.53 -11.39
C HIS A 316 21.79 -8.79 -12.86
N GLY A 317 22.58 -9.83 -13.11
CA GLY A 317 23.00 -10.23 -14.46
C GLY A 317 24.12 -9.39 -15.08
N LYS A 318 24.57 -8.30 -14.43
CA LYS A 318 25.81 -7.62 -14.86
C LYS A 318 26.99 -8.56 -14.60
N ILE A 319 27.97 -8.58 -15.51
CA ILE A 319 29.19 -9.39 -15.36
C ILE A 319 30.39 -8.45 -15.47
N THR A 320 31.25 -8.46 -14.46
CA THR A 320 32.51 -7.72 -14.46
C THR A 320 33.47 -8.34 -15.49
N PRO A 321 34.08 -7.54 -16.38
CA PRO A 321 35.13 -7.99 -17.28
C PRO A 321 36.29 -8.66 -16.54
N CYS A 322 36.83 -9.74 -17.10
CA CYS A 322 37.94 -10.47 -16.47
C CYS A 322 39.15 -9.56 -16.21
N VAL A 323 39.40 -8.61 -17.11
CA VAL A 323 40.54 -7.68 -17.07
C VAL A 323 40.46 -6.64 -15.95
N ASP A 324 39.32 -6.52 -15.27
CA ASP A 324 39.18 -5.60 -14.13
C ASP A 324 39.88 -6.15 -12.87
N CYS A 325 40.09 -7.47 -12.81
CA CYS A 325 40.80 -8.15 -11.72
C CYS A 325 42.04 -8.94 -12.17
N HIS A 326 42.05 -9.41 -13.42
CA HIS A 326 43.16 -10.16 -13.99
C HIS A 326 44.02 -9.27 -14.88
N ASP A 327 45.33 -9.34 -14.67
CA ASP A 327 46.29 -8.92 -15.69
C ASP A 327 46.10 -9.77 -16.96
N GLN A 328 46.82 -9.42 -18.03
CA GLN A 328 46.88 -10.23 -19.24
C GLN A 328 47.98 -11.30 -19.10
N PRO A 329 47.68 -12.55 -18.67
CA PRO A 329 48.70 -13.54 -18.37
C PRO A 329 49.35 -14.13 -19.63
N HIS A 330 48.66 -14.02 -20.78
CA HIS A 330 49.16 -14.47 -22.07
C HIS A 330 49.85 -13.34 -22.84
N ASP A 331 50.68 -13.74 -23.79
CA ASP A 331 51.25 -12.81 -24.78
C ASP A 331 50.14 -11.99 -25.48
N PRO A 332 50.34 -10.70 -25.75
CA PRO A 332 49.35 -9.83 -26.41
C PRO A 332 48.80 -10.38 -27.73
N TYR A 333 49.55 -11.23 -28.43
CA TYR A 333 49.07 -11.90 -29.64
C TYR A 333 47.83 -12.78 -29.36
N ILE A 334 47.78 -13.48 -28.22
CA ILE A 334 46.65 -14.34 -27.85
C ILE A 334 45.40 -13.49 -27.62
N HIS A 335 45.48 -12.43 -26.81
CA HIS A 335 44.33 -11.56 -26.55
C HIS A 335 43.87 -10.78 -27.79
N LYS A 336 44.80 -10.45 -28.70
CA LYS A 336 44.44 -9.84 -29.99
C LYS A 336 43.70 -10.82 -30.92
N LYS A 337 44.09 -12.10 -30.91
CA LYS A 337 43.49 -13.14 -31.77
C LYS A 337 42.20 -13.71 -31.18
N PHE A 338 42.11 -13.79 -29.85
CA PHE A 338 41.00 -14.35 -29.09
C PHE A 338 40.59 -13.37 -27.99
N PRO A 339 39.79 -12.33 -28.32
CA PRO A 339 39.37 -11.33 -27.34
C PRO A 339 38.40 -11.90 -26.29
N GLU A 340 37.65 -12.95 -26.62
CA GLU A 340 36.68 -13.60 -25.73
C GLU A 340 37.35 -14.72 -24.91
N CYS A 341 37.66 -14.44 -23.64
CA CYS A 341 38.36 -15.34 -22.74
C CYS A 341 37.67 -16.72 -22.61
N LEU A 342 36.34 -16.74 -22.63
CA LEU A 342 35.52 -17.95 -22.45
C LEU A 342 35.65 -18.96 -23.61
N THR A 343 36.23 -18.55 -24.74
CA THR A 343 36.57 -19.48 -25.84
C THR A 343 37.49 -20.61 -25.36
N CYS A 344 38.39 -20.31 -24.41
CA CYS A 344 39.30 -21.28 -23.82
C CYS A 344 39.02 -21.52 -22.34
N HIS A 345 38.60 -20.49 -21.60
CA HIS A 345 38.33 -20.57 -20.16
C HIS A 345 36.92 -21.07 -19.81
N ARG A 346 36.08 -21.42 -20.80
CA ARG A 346 34.78 -22.10 -20.70
C ARG A 346 33.72 -21.46 -19.79
N ASP A 347 33.91 -21.47 -18.49
CA ASP A 347 32.92 -21.04 -17.50
C ASP A 347 33.63 -20.40 -16.29
N PRO A 348 33.34 -19.12 -15.95
CA PRO A 348 33.93 -18.49 -14.77
C PRO A 348 33.50 -19.15 -13.45
N HIS A 349 32.37 -19.87 -13.42
CA HIS A 349 31.93 -20.64 -12.25
C HIS A 349 32.57 -22.03 -12.17
N ASN A 350 33.19 -22.49 -13.26
CA ASN A 350 33.80 -23.81 -13.35
C ASN A 350 35.07 -23.76 -14.22
N LEU A 351 35.99 -22.86 -13.84
CA LEU A 351 37.26 -22.72 -14.56
C LEU A 351 38.02 -24.04 -14.46
N ALA A 352 38.01 -24.80 -15.56
CA ALA A 352 38.81 -25.99 -15.69
C ALA A 352 40.30 -25.59 -15.56
N ARG A 353 41.04 -26.35 -14.75
CA ARG A 353 42.49 -26.19 -14.61
C ARG A 353 43.23 -26.56 -15.89
#